data_AF-A0A7L2XCM0-F1
#
_entry.id   AF-A0A7L2XCM0-F1
#
_cell.length_a   1.000
_cell.length_b   1.000
_cell.length_c   1.000
_cell.angle_alpha   90.00
_cell.angle_beta   90.00
_cell.angle_gamma   90.00
#
_symmetry.space_group_name_H-M   'P 1'
#
loop_
_entity.id
_entity.type
_entity.pdbx_description
1 polymer ?
#
loop_
_entity_poly.entity_id
_entity_poly.type
_entity_poly.pdbx_seq_one_letter_code
_entity_poly.pdbx_strand_id
1 'polypeptide(L)'
;AWSVQKKSTAYHPLVILRPPPGHSFSVDSTKRPPARRVRVALECLCSGEQLLGQMCFLHASGGQLPRDHDRYLLDTLCTGSYLDVEKVTHWLQTLLPLAWQVLPHSLHYQLRALPSSKSCRLQLTGPSGVHLTIAMGLAVQQ
;
A
#
# COMPACT_ATOMS: atom_id res chain seq x y z
N ALA A 1 35.44 -20.92 -15.55
CA ALA A 1 35.46 -20.08 -14.33
C ALA A 1 34.40 -20.59 -13.36
N TRP A 2 34.75 -20.88 -12.12
CA TRP A 2 33.77 -21.29 -11.09
C TRP A 2 33.19 -20.05 -10.43
N SER A 3 31.86 -19.91 -10.42
CA SER A 3 31.16 -18.86 -9.69
C SER A 3 30.63 -19.42 -8.37
N VAL A 4 30.97 -18.77 -7.26
CA VAL A 4 30.30 -19.04 -5.97
C VAL A 4 28.85 -18.59 -6.10
N GLN A 5 27.93 -19.55 -6.07
CA GLN A 5 26.50 -19.27 -6.13
C GLN A 5 26.07 -18.57 -4.83
N LYS A 6 25.85 -17.25 -4.88
CA LYS A 6 25.30 -16.49 -3.75
C LYS A 6 23.91 -17.04 -3.44
N LYS A 7 23.72 -17.61 -2.24
CA LYS A 7 22.40 -18.07 -1.76
C LYS A 7 21.45 -16.87 -1.71
N SER A 8 20.44 -16.84 -2.58
CA SER A 8 19.35 -15.88 -2.49
C SER A 8 18.16 -16.57 -1.83
N THR A 9 17.78 -16.09 -0.65
CA THR A 9 16.57 -16.53 0.04
C THR A 9 15.41 -15.63 -0.39
N ALA A 10 14.26 -16.21 -0.73
CA ALA A 10 13.06 -15.49 -1.12
C ALA A 10 12.03 -15.51 0.02
N TYR A 11 11.64 -14.33 0.50
CA TYR A 11 10.60 -14.18 1.52
C TYR A 11 9.30 -13.66 0.89
N HIS A 12 8.17 -14.23 1.30
CA HIS A 12 6.85 -13.91 0.73
C HIS A 12 5.85 -13.44 1.81
N PRO A 13 6.11 -12.31 2.50
CA PRO A 13 5.19 -11.83 3.52
C PRO A 13 3.89 -11.28 2.89
N LEU A 14 2.80 -11.39 3.65
CA LEU A 14 1.53 -10.74 3.32
C LEU A 14 1.48 -9.37 4.00
N VAL A 15 1.20 -8.34 3.21
CA VAL A 15 0.95 -6.98 3.69
C VAL A 15 -0.55 -6.75 3.73
N ILE A 16 -1.06 -6.54 4.94
CA ILE A 16 -2.47 -6.28 5.18
C ILE A 16 -2.71 -4.78 5.06
N LEU A 17 -3.40 -4.38 4.00
CA LEU A 17 -3.85 -3.00 3.80
C LEU A 17 -5.08 -2.75 4.66
N ARG A 18 -5.05 -1.64 5.39
CA ARG A 18 -6.19 -1.13 6.16
C ARG A 18 -6.72 0.12 5.49
N PRO A 19 -8.04 0.34 5.51
CA PRO A 19 -8.58 1.59 5.03
C PRO A 19 -8.09 2.73 5.95
N PRO A 20 -7.74 3.89 5.39
CA PRO A 20 -7.47 5.07 6.20
C PRO A 20 -8.76 5.60 6.84
N PRO A 21 -8.65 6.53 7.80
CA PRO A 21 -9.81 7.18 8.41
C PRO A 21 -10.78 7.73 7.35
N GLY A 22 -12.08 7.55 7.60
CA GLY A 22 -13.14 7.98 6.69
C GLY A 22 -13.33 7.11 5.46
N HIS A 23 -12.64 5.95 5.40
CA HIS A 23 -12.79 4.99 4.31
C HIS A 23 -13.09 3.59 4.86
N SER A 24 -13.71 2.76 4.02
CA SER A 24 -13.81 1.32 4.26
C SER A 24 -13.51 0.50 3.01
N PHE A 25 -13.04 -0.72 3.27
CA PHE A 25 -12.78 -1.73 2.24
C PHE A 25 -13.89 -2.77 2.27
N SER A 26 -14.51 -3.02 1.12
CA SER A 26 -15.48 -4.10 0.95
C SER A 26 -15.07 -4.97 -0.23
N VAL A 27 -15.21 -6.29 -0.08
CA VAL A 27 -14.89 -7.22 -1.19
C VAL A 27 -16.15 -7.42 -2.02
N ASP A 28 -16.02 -7.18 -3.32
CA ASP A 28 -17.10 -7.38 -4.29
C ASP A 28 -17.29 -8.90 -4.51
N SER A 29 -18.26 -9.47 -3.79
CA SER A 29 -18.61 -10.90 -3.84
C SER A 29 -19.36 -11.31 -5.11
N THR A 30 -19.73 -10.36 -5.97
CA THR A 30 -20.53 -10.62 -7.18
C THR A 30 -19.74 -11.29 -8.31
N LYS A 31 -18.41 -11.35 -8.19
CA LYS A 31 -17.52 -11.93 -9.21
C LYS A 31 -16.98 -13.30 -8.80
N ARG A 32 -17.11 -14.28 -9.70
CA ARG A 32 -16.45 -15.59 -9.57
C ARG A 32 -14.92 -15.40 -9.46
N PRO A 33 -14.22 -16.28 -8.71
CA PRO A 33 -12.75 -16.30 -8.69
C PRO A 33 -12.19 -16.34 -10.13
N PRO A 34 -11.08 -15.64 -10.42
CA PRO A 34 -10.08 -15.11 -9.48
C PRO A 34 -10.23 -13.62 -9.14
N ALA A 35 -11.24 -12.91 -9.65
CA ALA A 35 -11.30 -11.45 -9.58
C ALA A 35 -12.16 -10.93 -8.41
N ARG A 36 -11.82 -11.29 -7.17
CA ARG A 36 -12.33 -10.58 -5.99
C ARG A 36 -11.71 -9.18 -5.98
N ARG A 37 -12.51 -8.14 -6.22
CA ARG A 37 -12.05 -6.75 -6.20
C ARG A 37 -12.38 -6.11 -4.86
N VAL A 38 -11.48 -5.28 -4.36
CA VAL A 38 -11.73 -4.49 -3.14
C VAL A 38 -12.26 -3.14 -3.55
N ARG A 39 -13.51 -2.86 -3.20
CA ARG A 39 -14.12 -1.54 -3.33
C ARG A 39 -13.73 -0.68 -2.13
N VAL A 40 -13.36 0.56 -2.42
CA VAL A 40 -13.13 1.61 -1.43
C VAL A 40 -14.37 2.49 -1.39
N ALA A 41 -14.93 2.69 -0.20
CA ALA A 41 -16.07 3.58 0.06
C ALA A 41 -15.68 4.64 1.09
N LEU A 42 -16.33 5.81 1.01
CA LEU A 42 -16.24 6.84 2.04
C LEU A 42 -17.22 6.52 3.16
N GLU A 43 -16.78 6.67 4.40
CA GLU A 43 -17.58 6.52 5.61
C GLU A 43 -17.60 7.84 6.38
N CYS A 44 -18.77 8.19 6.93
CA CYS A 44 -18.85 9.41 7.73
C CYS A 44 -18.51 9.09 9.18
N LEU A 45 -17.61 9.88 9.73
CA LEU A 45 -17.18 9.78 11.12
C LEU A 45 -17.97 10.71 12.06
N CYS A 46 -19.09 11.30 11.62
CA CYS A 46 -19.85 12.34 12.34
C CYS A 46 -20.57 11.93 13.64
N SER A 47 -20.35 10.72 14.17
CA SER A 47 -21.13 10.20 15.30
C SER A 47 -20.21 9.73 16.42
N GLY A 48 -19.81 10.63 17.33
CA GLY A 48 -19.02 10.26 18.51
C GLY A 48 -18.61 11.42 19.42
N GLU A 49 -18.14 12.53 18.87
CA GLU A 49 -17.83 13.74 19.64
C GLU A 49 -18.24 15.00 18.89
N GLN A 50 -18.73 15.94 19.67
CA GLN A 50 -19.35 17.19 19.27
C GLN A 50 -18.43 18.01 18.35
N LEU A 51 -19.02 18.47 17.24
CA LEU A 51 -18.38 19.23 16.17
C LEU A 51 -17.64 20.48 16.70
N LEU A 52 -16.35 20.35 16.99
CA LEU A 52 -15.39 21.46 16.99
C LEU A 52 -14.97 21.80 15.56
N GLY A 53 -15.95 21.99 14.67
CA GLY A 53 -15.74 22.57 13.33
C GLY A 53 -15.01 21.70 12.29
N GLN A 54 -14.75 20.42 12.55
CA GLN A 54 -14.15 19.53 11.54
C GLN A 54 -15.24 18.99 10.60
N MET A 55 -15.18 19.37 9.32
CA MET A 55 -16.15 18.94 8.30
C MET A 55 -15.93 17.46 7.94
N CYS A 56 -16.93 16.59 8.15
CA CYS A 56 -16.91 15.23 7.58
C CYS A 56 -16.94 15.28 6.06
N PHE A 57 -16.19 14.39 5.41
CA PHE A 57 -16.09 14.30 3.94
C PHE A 57 -17.46 14.16 3.24
N LEU A 58 -18.43 13.56 3.91
CA LEU A 58 -19.80 13.37 3.39
C LEU A 58 -20.76 14.53 3.70
N HIS A 59 -20.42 15.43 4.63
CA HIS A 59 -21.34 16.46 5.13
C HIS A 59 -20.78 17.89 5.00
N ALA A 60 -19.82 18.12 4.11
CA ALA A 60 -19.31 19.48 3.86
C ALA A 60 -20.41 20.39 3.27
N SER A 61 -21.06 21.18 4.12
CA SER A 61 -21.96 22.26 3.74
C SER A 61 -21.16 23.39 3.09
N GLY A 62 -21.11 23.46 1.75
CA GLY A 62 -20.52 24.59 1.04
C GLY A 62 -19.52 24.28 -0.09
N GLY A 63 -19.40 23.03 -0.53
CA GLY A 63 -18.80 22.72 -1.85
C GLY A 63 -17.27 22.69 -1.94
N GLN A 64 -16.54 23.04 -0.88
CA GLN A 64 -15.08 22.89 -0.81
C GLN A 64 -14.69 22.01 0.38
N LEU A 65 -14.68 20.69 0.11
CA LEU A 65 -13.94 19.72 0.91
C LEU A 65 -12.44 20.01 0.81
N PRO A 66 -11.60 19.46 1.71
CA PRO A 66 -10.21 19.16 1.40
C PRO A 66 -10.20 18.08 0.31
N ARG A 67 -10.58 18.46 -0.92
CA ARG A 67 -10.71 17.59 -2.08
C ARG A 67 -9.38 16.88 -2.38
N ASP A 68 -8.28 17.42 -1.89
CA ASP A 68 -6.95 16.94 -2.18
C ASP A 68 -6.67 15.58 -1.54
N HIS A 69 -7.08 15.32 -0.29
CA HIS A 69 -6.71 14.07 0.38
C HIS A 69 -7.44 12.83 -0.17
N ASP A 70 -8.75 12.90 -0.36
CA ASP A 70 -9.55 11.79 -0.89
C ASP A 70 -9.21 11.52 -2.36
N ARG A 71 -9.10 12.59 -3.17
CA ARG A 71 -8.68 12.47 -4.56
C ARG A 71 -7.29 11.91 -4.65
N TYR A 72 -6.37 12.38 -3.80
CA TYR A 72 -5.01 11.86 -3.77
C TYR A 72 -5.00 10.35 -3.51
N LEU A 73 -5.76 9.85 -2.54
CA LEU A 73 -5.83 8.41 -2.29
C LEU A 73 -6.44 7.64 -3.45
N LEU A 74 -7.62 8.06 -3.93
CA LEU A 74 -8.32 7.36 -5.00
C LEU A 74 -7.53 7.41 -6.31
N ASP A 75 -6.94 8.56 -6.65
CA ASP A 75 -6.14 8.73 -7.86
C ASP A 75 -4.82 7.94 -7.76
N THR A 76 -4.21 7.87 -6.57
CA THR A 76 -2.93 7.19 -6.34
C THR A 76 -3.08 5.67 -6.22
N LEU A 77 -4.13 5.15 -5.57
CA LEU A 77 -4.24 3.72 -5.22
C LEU A 77 -5.39 2.99 -5.91
N CYS A 78 -6.36 3.71 -6.48
CA CYS A 78 -7.57 3.12 -7.04
C CYS A 78 -7.70 3.36 -8.55
N THR A 79 -8.45 2.49 -9.21
CA THR A 79 -9.02 2.72 -10.54
C THR A 79 -10.53 2.80 -10.38
N GLY A 80 -11.07 4.02 -10.45
CA GLY A 80 -12.42 4.32 -9.96
C GLY A 80 -12.49 4.13 -8.45
N SER A 81 -13.51 3.41 -7.97
CA SER A 81 -13.71 3.12 -6.54
C SER A 81 -13.13 1.76 -6.10
N TYR A 82 -12.15 1.21 -6.81
CA TYR A 82 -11.58 -0.11 -6.51
C TYR A 82 -10.06 -0.01 -6.38
N LEU A 83 -9.49 -0.68 -5.37
CA LEU A 83 -8.04 -0.80 -5.24
C LEU A 83 -7.46 -1.43 -6.50
N ASP A 84 -6.44 -0.77 -7.03
CA ASP A 84 -5.72 -1.22 -8.21
C ASP A 84 -4.39 -1.82 -7.77
N VAL A 85 -4.20 -3.11 -8.03
CA VAL A 85 -3.01 -3.85 -7.57
C VAL A 85 -1.73 -3.26 -8.13
N GLU A 86 -1.73 -2.78 -9.37
CA GLU A 86 -0.54 -2.21 -10.00
C GLU A 86 -0.21 -0.86 -9.38
N LYS A 87 -1.22 0.00 -9.20
CA LYS A 87 -1.05 1.29 -8.53
C LYS A 87 -0.56 1.14 -7.08
N VAL A 88 -1.17 0.25 -6.31
CA VAL A 88 -0.76 -0.03 -4.93
C VAL A 88 0.65 -0.62 -4.88
N THR A 89 0.98 -1.53 -5.80
CA THR A 89 2.33 -2.10 -5.92
C THR A 89 3.37 -1.02 -6.19
N HIS A 90 3.08 -0.13 -7.14
CA HIS A 90 3.97 0.97 -7.49
C HIS A 90 4.14 1.97 -6.34
N TRP A 91 3.03 2.31 -5.66
CA TRP A 91 3.05 3.15 -4.48
C TRP A 91 3.94 2.56 -3.37
N LEU A 92 3.80 1.27 -3.06
CA LEU A 92 4.67 0.59 -2.09
C LEU A 92 6.14 0.54 -2.54
N GLN A 93 6.41 0.28 -3.82
CA GLN A 93 7.76 0.27 -4.37
C GLN A 93 8.44 1.64 -4.26
N THR A 94 7.68 2.73 -4.33
CA THR A 94 8.19 4.09 -4.13
C THR A 94 8.35 4.42 -2.65
N LEU A 95 7.36 4.07 -1.82
CA LEU A 95 7.35 4.43 -0.41
C LEU A 95 8.37 3.65 0.43
N LEU A 96 8.50 2.35 0.22
CA LEU A 96 9.29 1.48 1.11
C LEU A 96 10.79 1.81 1.12
N PRO A 97 11.45 2.11 -0.02
CA PRO A 97 12.83 2.57 0.01
C PRO A 97 13.01 3.91 0.75
N LEU A 98 12.03 4.82 0.65
CA LEU A 98 12.06 6.10 1.37
C LEU A 98 11.88 5.89 2.88
N ALA A 99 10.89 5.09 3.28
CA ALA A 99 10.65 4.73 4.67
C ALA A 99 11.82 3.91 5.26
N TRP A 100 12.52 3.14 4.44
CA TRP A 100 13.70 2.41 4.88
C TRP A 100 14.81 3.34 5.38
N GLN A 101 15.02 4.48 4.73
CA GLN A 101 16.09 5.43 5.07
C GLN A 101 16.00 6.00 6.48
N VAL A 102 14.81 6.01 7.09
CA VAL A 102 14.63 6.50 8.47
C VAL A 102 14.86 5.42 9.53
N LEU A 103 15.08 4.16 9.13
CA LEU A 103 15.36 3.07 10.06
C LEU A 103 16.86 2.96 10.35
N PRO A 104 17.29 2.65 11.59
CA PRO A 104 18.71 2.47 11.92
C PRO A 104 19.42 1.43 11.04
N HIS A 105 18.69 0.40 10.63
CA HIS A 105 19.22 -0.69 9.78
C HIS A 105 19.66 -0.20 8.39
N SER A 106 19.19 0.95 7.92
CA SER A 106 19.56 1.52 6.62
C SER A 106 21.04 1.91 6.51
N LEU A 107 21.71 2.11 7.65
CA LEU A 107 23.15 2.40 7.71
C LEU A 107 24.00 1.21 7.25
N HIS A 108 23.48 -0.01 7.37
CA HIS A 108 24.21 -1.23 7.07
C HIS A 108 23.63 -2.01 5.89
N TYR A 109 22.34 -1.84 5.61
CA TYR A 109 21.65 -2.54 4.54
C TYR A 109 20.94 -1.56 3.61
N GLN A 110 21.03 -1.82 2.31
CA GLN A 110 20.32 -1.07 1.29
C GLN A 110 19.06 -1.83 0.88
N LEU A 111 17.93 -1.13 0.88
CA LEU A 111 16.66 -1.64 0.36
C LEU A 111 16.36 -0.96 -0.97
N ARG A 112 16.15 -1.75 -2.02
CA ARG A 112 15.79 -1.26 -3.36
C ARG A 112 14.53 -1.95 -3.85
N ALA A 113 13.61 -1.19 -4.45
CA ALA A 113 12.50 -1.77 -5.19
C ALA A 113 12.94 -2.32 -6.55
N LEU A 114 12.48 -3.54 -6.87
CA LEU A 114 12.72 -4.18 -8.15
C LEU A 114 11.52 -3.93 -9.09
N PRO A 115 11.75 -3.65 -10.39
CA PRO A 115 10.67 -3.43 -11.34
C PRO A 115 9.73 -4.63 -11.41
N SER A 116 8.43 -4.40 -11.17
CA SER A 116 7.37 -5.40 -11.27
C SER A 116 6.02 -4.70 -11.13
N SER A 117 5.10 -4.93 -12.08
CA SER A 117 3.71 -4.43 -11.96
C SER A 117 2.80 -5.38 -11.18
N LYS A 118 3.15 -6.67 -11.11
CA LYS A 118 2.29 -7.73 -10.56
C LYS A 118 2.52 -8.05 -9.09
N SER A 119 3.65 -7.60 -8.54
CA SER A 119 4.05 -7.89 -7.17
C SER A 119 5.06 -6.87 -6.68
N CYS A 120 4.94 -6.48 -5.41
CA CYS A 120 5.91 -5.57 -4.81
C CYS A 120 7.16 -6.37 -4.43
N ARG A 121 8.20 -6.25 -5.27
CA ARG A 121 9.48 -6.91 -5.06
C ARG A 121 10.52 -5.93 -4.53
N LEU A 122 11.22 -6.32 -3.48
CA LEU A 122 12.29 -5.57 -2.87
C LEU A 122 13.55 -6.44 -2.81
N GLN A 123 14.70 -5.78 -2.91
CA GLN A 123 15.99 -6.38 -2.70
C GLN A 123 16.64 -5.72 -1.49
N LEU A 124 17.02 -6.53 -0.50
CA LEU A 124 17.85 -6.10 0.61
C LEU A 124 19.28 -6.58 0.37
N THR A 125 20.22 -5.66 0.34
CA THR A 125 21.64 -5.96 0.20
C THR A 125 22.40 -5.48 1.42
N GLY A 126 23.26 -6.34 1.97
CA GLY A 126 23.99 -6.05 3.20
C GLY A 126 25.47 -6.40 3.13
N PRO A 127 26.17 -6.33 4.28
CA PRO A 127 27.56 -6.75 4.40
C PRO A 127 27.73 -8.21 3.97
N SER A 128 28.96 -8.58 3.60
CA SER A 128 29.33 -9.95 3.22
C SER A 128 28.58 -10.52 2.00
N GLY A 129 28.00 -9.65 1.15
CA GLY A 129 27.32 -10.06 -0.08
C GLY A 129 25.98 -10.76 0.16
N VAL A 130 25.32 -10.47 1.28
CA VAL A 130 23.93 -10.90 1.52
C VAL A 130 23.03 -10.24 0.48
N HIS A 131 22.26 -11.06 -0.25
CA HIS A 131 21.22 -10.61 -1.18
C HIS A 131 19.91 -11.33 -0.87
N LEU A 132 18.96 -10.59 -0.30
CA LEU A 132 17.63 -11.09 -0.01
C LEU A 132 16.61 -10.52 -1.00
N THR A 133 15.74 -11.37 -1.50
CA THR A 133 14.58 -10.93 -2.28
C THR A 133 13.33 -11.08 -1.44
N ILE A 134 12.54 -10.01 -1.33
CA ILE A 134 11.25 -10.00 -0.64
C ILE A 134 10.19 -9.74 -1.71
N ALA A 135 9.21 -10.63 -1.82
CA ALA A 135 8.08 -10.48 -2.72
C ALA A 135 6.79 -10.42 -1.89
N MET A 136 6.22 -9.23 -1.77
CA MET A 136 5.06 -9.01 -0.91
C MET A 136 3.77 -9.35 -1.63
N GLY A 137 2.93 -10.15 -0.98
CA GLY A 137 1.53 -10.33 -1.35
C GLY A 137 0.66 -9.26 -0.69
N LEU A 138 -0.34 -8.75 -1.41
CA LEU A 138 -1.28 -7.77 -0.87
C LEU A 138 -2.54 -8.49 -0.38
N ALA A 139 -2.99 -8.12 0.82
CA ALA A 139 -4.23 -8.58 1.42
C ALA A 139 -5.00 -7.40 2.01
N VAL A 140 -6.30 -7.55 2.22
CA VAL A 140 -7.13 -6.59 2.97
C VAL A 140 -7.77 -7.31 4.15
N GLN A 141 -7.92 -6.60 5.27
CA GLN A 141 -8.70 -7.07 6.41
C GLN A 141 -10.17 -6.72 6.19
N GLN A 142 -11.07 -7.66 6.47
CA GLN A 142 -12.52 -7.43 6.51
C GLN A 142 -12.98 -7.10 7.93
#